data_AF-A0A832Y9R9-F1
#
_entry.id   AF-A0A832Y9R9-F1
#
_cell.length_a   1.000
_cell.length_b   1.000
_cell.length_c   1.000
_cell.angle_alpha   90.00
_cell.angle_beta   90.00
_cell.angle_gamma   90.00
#
_symmetry.space_group_name_H-M   'P 1'
#
loop_
_entity.id
_entity.type
_entity.pdbx_description
1 polymer ?
#
loop_
_entity_poly.entity_id
_entity_poly.type
_entity_poly.pdbx_seq_one_letter_code
_entity_poly.pdbx_strand_id
1 'polypeptide(L)'
;GAENLIAAVHWAAFGPEPSGVTDSTVVVMHGSGDDGTISINPGCAVRKNHSSRRDAFTPINQNPLASISINGGELTMTLTDSYSNLLNGDSRIANLEPTNYDCDIKIMQLIAGPHLQGDQIIHALKNGYQGVLFWGTGLGHLPLDNPGDAPENDEVQDAISQYIGGGGVAVVTTQCISGPVHLDVYSKGRDQQELGILGHGTNFTPEVSLVKLHHLLSLGLKGNEIASAWVENLVGENPSSI
;
A
#
# COMPACT_ATOMS: atom_id res chain seq x y z
N GLY A 1 3.62 -2.31 -26.15
CA GLY A 1 3.31 -0.87 -26.32
C GLY A 1 1.89 -0.70 -26.85
N ALA A 2 1.70 -0.89 -28.15
CA ALA A 2 0.38 -0.82 -28.79
C ALA A 2 -0.66 -1.77 -28.16
N GLU A 3 -0.28 -3.01 -27.87
CA GLU A 3 -1.17 -4.00 -27.25
C GLU A 3 -1.73 -3.57 -25.88
N ASN A 4 -0.90 -2.93 -25.04
CA ASN A 4 -1.37 -2.40 -23.75
C ASN A 4 -2.47 -1.36 -23.95
N LEU A 5 -2.30 -0.46 -24.92
CA LEU A 5 -3.26 0.58 -25.22
C LEU A 5 -4.56 0.00 -25.78
N ILE A 6 -4.46 -0.96 -26.72
CA ILE A 6 -5.62 -1.64 -27.30
C ILE A 6 -6.41 -2.36 -26.20
N ALA A 7 -5.73 -3.12 -25.34
CA ALA A 7 -6.34 -3.81 -24.22
C ALA A 7 -6.94 -2.85 -23.18
N ALA A 8 -6.29 -1.72 -22.90
CA ALA A 8 -6.81 -0.72 -21.97
C ALA A 8 -8.10 -0.08 -22.48
N VAL A 9 -8.15 0.26 -23.77
CA VAL A 9 -9.37 0.76 -24.43
C VAL A 9 -10.47 -0.31 -24.44
N HIS A 10 -10.12 -1.57 -24.71
CA HIS A 10 -11.07 -2.68 -24.69
C HIS A 10 -11.65 -2.90 -23.30
N TRP A 11 -10.82 -2.91 -22.25
CA TRP A 11 -11.27 -2.96 -20.86
C TRP A 11 -12.22 -1.79 -20.52
N ALA A 12 -11.85 -0.56 -20.89
CA ALA A 12 -12.68 0.60 -20.62
C ALA A 12 -14.04 0.59 -21.34
N ALA A 13 -14.12 -0.06 -22.50
CA ALA A 13 -15.35 -0.10 -23.32
C ALA A 13 -16.24 -1.31 -23.02
N PHE A 14 -15.67 -2.44 -22.62
CA PHE A 14 -16.37 -3.73 -22.52
C PHE A 14 -16.18 -4.45 -21.18
N GLY A 15 -15.35 -3.90 -20.29
CA GLY A 15 -15.21 -4.39 -18.92
C GLY A 15 -16.49 -4.20 -18.10
N PRO A 16 -16.59 -4.88 -16.94
CA PRO A 16 -17.70 -4.66 -16.01
C PRO A 16 -17.75 -3.21 -15.52
N GLU A 17 -18.94 -2.77 -15.10
CA GLU A 17 -19.10 -1.52 -14.37
C GLU A 17 -18.27 -1.57 -13.07
N PRO A 18 -17.50 -0.52 -12.73
CA PRO A 18 -16.68 -0.53 -11.52
C PRO A 18 -17.50 -0.70 -10.25
N SER A 19 -17.19 -1.75 -9.48
CA SER A 19 -17.82 -2.03 -8.19
C SER A 19 -17.26 -1.17 -7.05
N GLY A 20 -16.06 -0.61 -7.21
CA GLY A 20 -15.31 0.08 -6.16
C GLY A 20 -14.53 -0.84 -5.23
N VAL A 21 -14.65 -2.16 -5.39
CA VAL A 21 -13.99 -3.16 -4.56
C VAL A 21 -12.74 -3.67 -5.31
N THR A 22 -11.72 -2.81 -5.44
CA THR A 22 -10.42 -3.04 -6.11
C THR A 22 -10.35 -2.70 -7.61
N ASP A 23 -11.48 -2.37 -8.24
CA ASP A 23 -11.59 -2.07 -9.68
C ASP A 23 -11.83 -0.58 -10.02
N SER A 24 -11.84 0.32 -9.02
CA SER A 24 -11.97 1.78 -9.25
C SER A 24 -10.88 2.34 -10.15
N THR A 25 -9.70 1.74 -10.09
CA THR A 25 -8.56 2.04 -10.97
C THR A 25 -7.87 0.73 -11.32
N VAL A 26 -7.32 0.63 -12.53
CA VAL A 26 -6.65 -0.58 -13.00
C VAL A 26 -5.33 -0.25 -13.69
N VAL A 27 -4.38 -1.19 -13.61
CA VAL A 27 -3.15 -1.17 -14.42
C VAL A 27 -3.25 -2.26 -15.47
N VAL A 28 -3.21 -1.84 -16.74
CA VAL A 28 -3.31 -2.70 -17.92
C VAL A 28 -1.96 -2.83 -18.58
N MET A 29 -1.29 -3.96 -18.37
CA MET A 29 0.08 -4.23 -18.83
C MET A 29 0.24 -5.69 -19.23
N HIS A 30 1.29 -6.03 -19.99
CA HIS A 30 1.53 -7.43 -20.40
C HIS A 30 1.52 -8.35 -19.18
N GLY A 31 0.87 -9.51 -19.32
CA GLY A 31 0.83 -10.55 -18.29
C GLY A 31 2.01 -11.51 -18.36
N SER A 32 2.78 -11.49 -19.46
CA SER A 32 3.98 -12.31 -19.64
C SER A 32 5.09 -11.52 -20.36
N GLY A 33 6.25 -12.17 -20.55
CA GLY A 33 7.36 -11.59 -21.34
C GLY A 33 7.05 -11.47 -22.83
N ASP A 34 6.03 -12.17 -23.32
CA ASP A 34 5.65 -12.27 -24.72
C ASP A 34 4.44 -11.39 -25.06
N ASP A 35 4.25 -11.14 -26.35
CA ASP A 35 3.07 -10.44 -26.88
C ASP A 35 1.80 -11.32 -26.80
N GLY A 36 0.63 -10.68 -26.83
CA GLY A 36 -0.66 -11.35 -26.99
C GLY A 36 -1.42 -11.71 -25.71
N THR A 37 -0.85 -11.50 -24.52
CA THR A 37 -1.59 -11.61 -23.25
C THR A 37 -1.36 -10.41 -22.35
N ILE A 38 -2.43 -9.67 -22.08
CA ILE A 38 -2.43 -8.48 -21.23
C ILE A 38 -3.18 -8.79 -19.92
N SER A 39 -2.59 -8.44 -18.79
CA SER A 39 -3.19 -8.56 -17.47
C SER A 39 -3.87 -7.25 -17.06
N ILE A 40 -5.08 -7.35 -16.54
CA ILE A 40 -5.82 -6.26 -15.92
C ILE A 40 -5.66 -6.42 -14.41
N ASN A 41 -4.94 -5.50 -13.78
CA ASN A 41 -4.57 -5.64 -12.38
C ASN A 41 -5.22 -4.52 -11.54
N PRO A 42 -5.60 -4.79 -10.27
CA PRO A 42 -6.13 -3.76 -9.39
C PRO A 42 -5.11 -2.65 -9.16
N GLY A 43 -5.49 -1.39 -9.42
CA GLY A 43 -4.57 -0.26 -9.32
C GLY A 43 -3.99 -0.07 -7.91
N CYS A 44 -4.79 -0.39 -6.88
CA CYS A 44 -4.40 -0.31 -5.48
C CYS A 44 -3.56 -1.50 -4.98
N ALA A 45 -3.19 -2.45 -5.85
CA ALA A 45 -2.43 -3.64 -5.48
C ALA A 45 -1.21 -3.88 -6.39
N VAL A 46 -0.93 -3.00 -7.35
CA VAL A 46 0.11 -3.25 -8.36
C VAL A 46 1.45 -2.68 -7.93
N ARG A 47 2.50 -3.48 -8.15
CA ARG A 47 3.89 -3.06 -8.03
C ARG A 47 4.65 -3.31 -9.32
N LYS A 48 5.54 -2.39 -9.68
CA LYS A 48 6.54 -2.62 -10.73
C LYS A 48 7.71 -3.44 -10.16
N ASN A 49 7.66 -4.75 -10.32
CA ASN A 49 8.63 -5.71 -9.79
C ASN A 49 9.82 -6.00 -10.71
N HIS A 50 9.79 -5.52 -11.95
CA HIS A 50 10.92 -5.63 -12.85
C HIS A 50 11.27 -4.28 -13.49
N SER A 51 12.55 -3.98 -13.63
CA SER A 51 13.00 -2.69 -14.17
C SER A 51 12.74 -2.55 -15.67
N SER A 52 12.91 -3.64 -16.44
CA SER A 52 12.88 -3.63 -17.91
C SER A 52 11.90 -4.56 -18.64
N ARG A 53 11.33 -5.59 -17.98
CA ARG A 53 10.46 -6.56 -18.64
C ARG A 53 9.09 -5.97 -18.98
N ARG A 54 8.38 -6.60 -19.93
CA ARG A 54 7.02 -6.20 -20.30
C ARG A 54 6.00 -6.56 -19.22
N ASP A 55 6.15 -7.72 -18.60
CA ASP A 55 5.41 -8.18 -17.40
C ASP A 55 5.97 -7.61 -16.10
N ALA A 56 6.49 -6.38 -16.15
CA ALA A 56 7.07 -5.74 -14.98
C ALA A 56 6.06 -5.43 -13.87
N PHE A 57 4.78 -5.35 -14.18
CA PHE A 57 3.72 -4.95 -13.24
C PHE A 57 2.96 -6.18 -12.77
N THR A 58 3.04 -6.47 -11.49
CA THR A 58 2.38 -7.62 -10.87
C THR A 58 1.51 -7.15 -9.71
N PRO A 59 0.30 -7.72 -9.53
CA PRO A 59 -0.47 -7.47 -8.33
C PRO A 59 0.22 -8.16 -7.14
N ILE A 60 0.17 -7.53 -5.98
CA ILE A 60 0.71 -8.00 -4.71
C ILE A 60 -0.46 -8.26 -3.78
N ASN A 61 -0.44 -9.44 -3.13
CA ASN A 61 -1.45 -9.83 -2.14
C ASN A 61 -2.89 -9.85 -2.68
N GLN A 62 -3.05 -9.79 -4.00
CA GLN A 62 -4.32 -9.81 -4.74
C GLN A 62 -4.10 -10.48 -6.11
N ASN A 63 -5.17 -10.97 -6.71
CA ASN A 63 -5.15 -11.53 -8.06
C ASN A 63 -5.38 -10.45 -9.12
N PRO A 64 -4.96 -10.68 -10.37
CA PRO A 64 -5.49 -9.93 -11.51
C PRO A 64 -7.02 -9.97 -11.54
N LEU A 65 -7.62 -8.90 -12.05
CA LEU A 65 -9.06 -8.81 -12.29
C LEU A 65 -9.47 -9.64 -13.51
N ALA A 66 -8.67 -9.56 -14.56
CA ALA A 66 -8.94 -10.19 -15.84
C ALA A 66 -7.66 -10.34 -16.65
N SER A 67 -7.75 -11.08 -17.75
CA SER A 67 -6.78 -11.07 -18.83
C SER A 67 -7.47 -10.77 -20.16
N ILE A 68 -6.74 -10.14 -21.08
CA ILE A 68 -7.15 -9.90 -22.47
C ILE A 68 -6.12 -10.59 -23.35
N SER A 69 -6.57 -11.56 -24.15
CA SER A 69 -5.75 -12.19 -25.18
C SER A 69 -5.98 -11.52 -26.53
N ILE A 70 -4.90 -11.28 -27.28
CA ILE A 70 -4.92 -10.66 -28.60
C ILE A 70 -4.38 -11.67 -29.61
N ASN A 71 -5.27 -12.26 -30.42
CA ASN A 71 -4.90 -13.26 -31.43
C ASN A 71 -5.44 -12.84 -32.80
N GLY A 72 -4.56 -12.55 -33.77
CA GLY A 72 -4.98 -12.23 -35.14
C GLY A 72 -5.88 -10.98 -35.26
N GLY A 73 -5.85 -10.08 -34.27
CA GLY A 73 -6.72 -8.89 -34.20
C GLY A 73 -8.04 -9.09 -33.45
N GLU A 74 -8.36 -10.32 -33.04
CA GLU A 74 -9.49 -10.62 -32.16
C GLU A 74 -9.06 -10.48 -30.70
N LEU A 75 -9.93 -9.84 -29.90
CA LEU A 75 -9.73 -9.65 -28.47
C LEU A 75 -10.68 -10.53 -27.68
N THR A 76 -10.13 -11.34 -26.77
CA THR A 76 -10.89 -12.16 -25.84
C THR A 76 -10.56 -11.76 -24.42
N MET A 77 -11.56 -11.26 -23.68
CA MET A 77 -11.44 -10.93 -22.26
C MET A 77 -11.94 -12.08 -21.38
N THR A 78 -11.17 -12.44 -20.37
CA THR A 78 -11.52 -13.46 -19.38
C THR A 78 -11.35 -12.88 -17.98
N LEU A 79 -12.43 -12.76 -17.22
CA LEU A 79 -12.38 -12.35 -15.81
C LEU A 79 -11.84 -13.50 -14.96
N THR A 80 -11.14 -13.17 -13.87
CA THR A 80 -10.77 -14.19 -12.88
C THR A 80 -11.97 -14.58 -12.04
N ASP A 81 -11.98 -15.82 -11.51
CA ASP A 81 -13.05 -16.26 -10.60
C ASP A 81 -13.14 -15.37 -9.36
N SER A 82 -11.98 -14.93 -8.84
CA SER A 82 -11.93 -14.02 -7.70
C SER A 82 -12.63 -12.70 -7.99
N TYR A 83 -12.43 -12.12 -9.18
CA TYR A 83 -13.09 -10.86 -9.53
C TYR A 83 -14.57 -11.06 -9.87
N SER A 84 -14.91 -12.13 -10.59
CA SER A 84 -16.30 -12.48 -10.90
C SER A 84 -17.13 -12.66 -9.63
N ASN A 85 -16.54 -13.24 -8.57
CA ASN A 85 -17.19 -13.36 -7.27
C ASN A 85 -17.38 -12.01 -6.57
N LEU A 86 -16.40 -11.10 -6.67
CA LEU A 86 -16.51 -9.75 -6.10
C LEU A 86 -17.64 -8.94 -6.75
N LEU A 87 -17.84 -9.09 -8.07
CA LEU A 87 -18.91 -8.43 -8.81
C LEU A 87 -20.33 -8.86 -8.40
N ASN A 88 -20.48 -10.00 -7.70
CA ASN A 88 -21.77 -10.42 -7.16
C ASN A 88 -22.12 -9.72 -5.84
N GLY A 89 -21.18 -9.00 -5.23
CA GLY A 89 -21.40 -8.23 -4.01
C GLY A 89 -21.99 -6.84 -4.27
N ASP A 90 -22.28 -6.13 -3.19
CA ASP A 90 -22.73 -4.74 -3.28
C ASP A 90 -21.59 -3.83 -3.76
N SER A 91 -21.90 -3.01 -4.76
CA SER A 91 -20.98 -1.96 -5.21
C SER A 91 -20.85 -0.87 -4.15
N ARG A 92 -19.65 -0.30 -4.03
CA ARG A 92 -19.39 0.84 -3.17
C ARG A 92 -20.06 2.10 -3.74
N ILE A 93 -20.45 2.98 -2.84
CA ILE A 93 -20.99 4.28 -3.22
C ILE A 93 -19.85 5.10 -3.85
N ALA A 94 -20.05 5.49 -5.11
CA ALA A 94 -19.12 6.38 -5.80
C ALA A 94 -19.13 7.76 -5.13
N ASN A 95 -17.94 8.25 -4.76
CA ASN A 95 -17.82 9.61 -4.29
C ASN A 95 -17.89 10.57 -5.48
N LEU A 96 -18.75 11.59 -5.39
CA LEU A 96 -18.97 12.55 -6.47
C LEU A 96 -18.01 13.74 -6.40
N GLU A 97 -17.34 13.92 -5.25
CA GLU A 97 -16.37 14.99 -5.04
C GLU A 97 -14.99 14.40 -4.75
N PRO A 98 -13.93 14.87 -5.44
CA PRO A 98 -12.58 14.41 -5.16
C PRO A 98 -12.10 14.95 -3.82
N THR A 99 -11.39 14.13 -3.06
CA THR A 99 -10.50 14.65 -2.01
C THR A 99 -9.33 15.34 -2.67
N ASN A 100 -9.09 16.60 -2.32
CA ASN A 100 -7.95 17.33 -2.84
C ASN A 100 -6.64 16.80 -2.24
N TYR A 101 -5.67 16.58 -3.11
CA TYR A 101 -4.30 16.27 -2.71
C TYR A 101 -3.66 17.52 -2.09
N ASP A 102 -3.24 17.45 -0.83
CA ASP A 102 -2.58 18.55 -0.15
C ASP A 102 -1.06 18.53 -0.42
N CYS A 103 -0.59 19.49 -1.21
CA CYS A 103 0.80 19.61 -1.63
C CYS A 103 1.77 20.01 -0.51
N ASP A 104 1.27 20.48 0.64
CA ASP A 104 2.11 20.91 1.77
C ASP A 104 2.45 19.75 2.73
N ILE A 105 1.82 18.58 2.54
CA ILE A 105 2.11 17.39 3.31
C ILE A 105 3.49 16.85 2.97
N LYS A 106 4.29 16.63 4.02
CA LYS A 106 5.60 16.00 3.96
C LYS A 106 5.57 14.68 4.72
N ILE A 107 5.90 13.61 4.02
CA ILE A 107 6.06 12.27 4.58
C ILE A 107 7.52 11.84 4.41
N MET A 108 8.17 11.48 5.51
CA MET A 108 9.51 10.90 5.49
C MET A 108 9.37 9.38 5.38
N GLN A 109 10.16 8.76 4.51
CA GLN A 109 10.27 7.30 4.43
C GLN A 109 11.60 6.86 5.01
N LEU A 110 11.55 5.93 5.97
CA LEU A 110 12.73 5.39 6.63
C LEU A 110 12.74 3.86 6.50
N ILE A 111 13.89 3.27 6.25
CA ILE A 111 14.04 1.81 6.13
C ILE A 111 14.58 1.28 7.44
N ALA A 112 13.87 0.33 8.05
CA ALA A 112 14.31 -0.33 9.27
C ALA A 112 15.59 -1.16 9.02
N GLY A 113 16.48 -1.19 10.01
CA GLY A 113 17.74 -1.93 9.95
C GLY A 113 18.81 -1.24 10.79
N PRO A 114 20.08 -1.67 10.68
CA PRO A 114 21.18 -1.14 11.50
C PRO A 114 21.46 0.37 11.35
N HIS A 115 20.86 1.03 10.35
CA HIS A 115 21.04 2.44 10.06
C HIS A 115 19.76 3.27 10.23
N LEU A 116 18.71 2.68 10.82
CA LEU A 116 17.62 3.48 11.37
C LEU A 116 18.15 4.12 12.65
N GLN A 117 18.11 5.44 12.71
CA GLN A 117 18.70 6.22 13.81
C GLN A 117 17.68 7.24 14.32
N GLY A 118 17.71 7.55 15.62
CA GLY A 118 16.75 8.47 16.23
C GLY A 118 16.82 9.88 15.65
N ASP A 119 18.00 10.34 15.22
CA ASP A 119 18.21 11.68 14.64
C ASP A 119 17.41 11.91 13.34
N GLN A 120 17.20 10.88 12.53
CA GLN A 120 16.37 10.92 11.32
C GLN A 120 14.91 11.22 11.67
N ILE A 121 14.41 10.61 12.75
CA ILE A 121 13.02 10.76 13.23
C ILE A 121 12.85 12.13 13.89
N ILE A 122 13.84 12.56 14.67
CA ILE A 122 13.90 13.92 15.23
C ILE A 122 13.98 14.99 14.12
N HIS A 123 14.65 14.70 13.01
CA HIS A 123 14.63 15.59 11.84
C HIS A 123 13.22 15.75 11.29
N ALA A 124 12.46 14.65 11.18
CA ALA A 124 11.06 14.70 10.73
C ALA A 124 10.23 15.62 11.63
N LEU A 125 10.35 15.45 12.97
CA LEU A 125 9.69 16.31 13.95
C LEU A 125 10.08 17.79 13.79
N LYS A 126 11.39 18.10 13.79
CA LYS A 126 11.91 19.49 13.75
C LYS A 126 11.55 20.22 12.45
N ASN A 127 11.38 19.49 11.36
CA ASN A 127 11.08 20.05 10.04
C ASN A 127 9.60 19.93 9.67
N GLY A 128 8.72 19.59 10.62
CA GLY A 128 7.27 19.58 10.41
C GLY A 128 6.82 18.60 9.35
N TYR A 129 7.38 17.38 9.35
CA TYR A 129 6.81 16.25 8.62
C TYR A 129 5.56 15.76 9.35
N GLN A 130 4.46 15.58 8.62
CA GLN A 130 3.19 15.10 9.19
C GLN A 130 3.16 13.57 9.29
N GLY A 131 3.94 12.88 8.45
CA GLY A 131 4.03 11.43 8.42
C GLY A 131 5.46 10.91 8.43
N VAL A 132 5.69 9.79 9.11
CA VAL A 132 6.87 8.94 8.93
C VAL A 132 6.38 7.55 8.59
N LEU A 133 6.73 7.06 7.40
CA LEU A 133 6.47 5.71 6.95
C LEU A 133 7.74 4.87 7.06
N PHE A 134 7.73 3.93 8.00
CA PHE A 134 8.82 2.98 8.21
C PHE A 134 8.62 1.74 7.35
N TRP A 135 9.62 1.37 6.57
CA TRP A 135 9.71 0.07 5.93
C TRP A 135 10.32 -0.91 6.94
N GLY A 136 9.46 -1.56 7.73
CA GLY A 136 9.82 -2.50 8.78
C GLY A 136 10.33 -3.85 8.24
N THR A 137 11.01 -4.61 9.09
CA THR A 137 11.51 -5.95 8.74
C THR A 137 10.44 -7.02 8.95
N GLY A 138 10.45 -8.09 8.14
CA GLY A 138 9.56 -9.25 8.33
C GLY A 138 8.07 -8.87 8.41
N LEU A 139 7.43 -9.10 9.55
CA LEU A 139 6.02 -8.76 9.79
C LEU A 139 5.77 -7.27 10.11
N GLY A 140 6.75 -6.39 9.88
CA GLY A 140 6.67 -4.94 10.13
C GLY A 140 7.38 -4.49 11.40
N HIS A 141 8.54 -5.06 11.72
CA HIS A 141 9.28 -4.75 12.94
C HIS A 141 10.32 -3.64 12.76
N LEU A 142 10.42 -2.78 13.78
CA LEU A 142 11.45 -1.79 13.99
C LEU A 142 12.44 -2.27 15.07
N PRO A 143 13.72 -1.85 15.01
CA PRO A 143 14.71 -2.18 16.03
C PRO A 143 14.49 -1.31 17.27
N LEU A 144 13.61 -1.75 18.19
CA LEU A 144 13.28 -1.02 19.42
C LEU A 144 13.79 -1.68 20.71
N ASP A 145 14.42 -2.85 20.59
CA ASP A 145 14.92 -3.59 21.76
C ASP A 145 16.42 -3.37 21.94
N ASN A 146 16.84 -3.02 23.15
CA ASN A 146 18.25 -2.99 23.55
C ASN A 146 18.60 -4.16 24.49
N PRO A 147 19.27 -5.23 24.03
CA PRO A 147 19.70 -6.33 24.89
C PRO A 147 20.96 -6.02 25.71
N GLY A 148 21.45 -4.78 25.70
CA GLY A 148 22.61 -4.29 26.48
C GLY A 148 23.75 -3.76 25.61
N ASP A 149 23.68 -3.93 24.29
CA ASP A 149 24.70 -3.52 23.32
C ASP A 149 24.13 -2.83 22.06
N ALA A 150 22.85 -2.41 22.10
CA ALA A 150 22.19 -1.66 21.02
C ALA A 150 21.52 -0.38 21.55
N PRO A 151 22.27 0.55 22.17
CA PRO A 151 21.73 1.81 22.72
C PRO A 151 21.02 2.67 21.67
N GLU A 152 21.37 2.54 20.38
CA GLU A 152 20.71 3.23 19.28
C GLU A 152 19.21 2.86 19.16
N ASN A 153 18.81 1.68 19.63
CA ASN A 153 17.41 1.24 19.59
C ASN A 153 16.57 1.98 20.63
N ASP A 154 17.14 2.28 21.80
CA ASP A 154 16.51 3.12 22.82
C ASP A 154 16.33 4.55 22.28
N GLU A 155 17.34 5.08 21.58
CA GLU A 155 17.26 6.41 20.93
C GLU A 155 16.18 6.45 19.84
N VAL A 156 16.03 5.38 19.05
CA VAL A 156 14.95 5.25 18.06
C VAL A 156 13.59 5.23 18.75
N GLN A 157 13.42 4.43 19.81
CA GLN A 157 12.17 4.37 20.57
C GLN A 157 11.79 5.74 21.14
N ASP A 158 12.75 6.43 21.78
CA ASP A 158 12.56 7.77 22.34
C ASP A 158 12.21 8.80 21.27
N ALA A 159 12.86 8.72 20.10
CA ALA A 159 12.59 9.63 18.99
C ALA A 159 11.19 9.41 18.38
N ILE A 160 10.74 8.15 18.27
CA ILE A 160 9.38 7.83 17.84
C ILE A 160 8.36 8.37 18.83
N SER A 161 8.58 8.13 20.13
CA SER A 161 7.70 8.63 21.20
C SER A 161 7.57 10.15 21.17
N GLN A 162 8.69 10.87 21.01
CA GLN A 162 8.68 12.33 20.84
C GLN A 162 7.96 12.78 19.57
N TYR A 163 8.19 12.10 18.45
CA TYR A 163 7.55 12.43 17.17
C TYR A 163 6.03 12.26 17.23
N ILE A 164 5.55 11.13 17.75
CA ILE A 164 4.12 10.87 17.95
C ILE A 164 3.52 11.83 18.98
N GLY A 165 4.21 12.05 20.10
CA GLY A 165 3.79 13.03 21.12
C GLY A 165 3.72 14.47 20.62
N GLY A 166 4.48 14.80 19.58
CA GLY A 166 4.40 16.07 18.84
C GLY A 166 3.25 16.15 17.84
N GLY A 167 2.42 15.11 17.72
CA GLY A 167 1.28 15.03 16.79
C GLY A 167 1.61 14.48 15.40
N GLY A 168 2.81 13.94 15.20
CA GLY A 168 3.20 13.25 13.98
C GLY A 168 2.55 11.87 13.86
N VAL A 169 2.29 11.41 12.63
CA VAL A 169 1.73 10.08 12.37
C VAL A 169 2.85 9.13 11.97
N ALA A 170 3.06 8.08 12.77
CA ALA A 170 4.03 7.03 12.50
C ALA A 170 3.32 5.78 11.99
N VAL A 171 3.76 5.26 10.84
CA VAL A 171 3.21 4.05 10.22
C VAL A 171 4.35 3.09 9.91
N VAL A 172 4.17 1.80 10.20
CA VAL A 172 5.07 0.74 9.73
C VAL A 172 4.41 -0.09 8.62
N THR A 173 5.12 -0.25 7.51
CA THR A 173 4.87 -1.26 6.47
C THR A 173 5.97 -2.32 6.53
N THR A 174 6.01 -3.26 5.58
CA THR A 174 7.08 -4.26 5.50
C THR A 174 7.99 -4.04 4.29
N GLN A 175 9.29 -4.32 4.46
CA GLN A 175 10.26 -4.42 3.36
C GLN A 175 9.99 -5.62 2.47
N CYS A 176 9.29 -6.64 2.98
CA CYS A 176 8.87 -7.78 2.19
C CYS A 176 7.88 -7.31 1.12
N ILE A 177 8.07 -7.77 -0.12
CA ILE A 177 7.19 -7.39 -1.22
C ILE A 177 5.78 -7.96 -1.03
N SER A 178 5.68 -9.20 -0.54
CA SER A 178 4.42 -9.91 -0.31
C SER A 178 4.26 -10.28 1.15
N GLY A 179 3.01 -10.46 1.57
CA GLY A 179 2.64 -10.80 2.93
C GLY A 179 2.11 -9.61 3.73
N PRO A 180 1.59 -9.88 4.94
CA PRO A 180 0.92 -8.87 5.76
C PRO A 180 1.88 -8.25 6.79
N VAL A 181 1.50 -7.09 7.31
CA VAL A 181 2.04 -6.55 8.57
C VAL A 181 1.26 -7.15 9.74
N HIS A 182 1.93 -7.93 10.59
CA HIS A 182 1.30 -8.67 11.69
C HIS A 182 2.07 -8.51 13.00
N LEU A 183 1.76 -7.44 13.73
CA LEU A 183 2.50 -7.04 14.93
C LEU A 183 2.14 -7.84 16.19
N ASP A 184 1.06 -8.62 16.19
CA ASP A 184 0.65 -9.39 17.38
C ASP A 184 1.49 -10.65 17.65
N VAL A 185 2.25 -11.15 16.67
CA VAL A 185 2.99 -12.43 16.81
C VAL A 185 4.11 -12.33 17.85
N TYR A 186 4.84 -11.23 17.84
CA TYR A 186 6.02 -11.01 18.69
C TYR A 186 5.78 -9.86 19.68
N SER A 187 6.36 -9.94 20.88
CA SER A 187 6.22 -8.88 21.90
C SER A 187 6.57 -7.50 21.35
N LYS A 188 7.68 -7.40 20.62
CA LYS A 188 8.15 -6.14 20.00
C LYS A 188 7.11 -5.47 19.12
N GLY A 189 6.31 -6.27 18.40
CA GLY A 189 5.25 -5.72 17.57
C GLY A 189 4.09 -5.16 18.40
N ARG A 190 3.78 -5.77 19.55
CA ARG A 190 2.80 -5.21 20.50
C ARG A 190 3.34 -3.93 21.15
N ASP A 191 4.62 -3.91 21.52
CA ASP A 191 5.27 -2.71 22.06
C ASP A 191 5.23 -1.54 21.04
N GLN A 192 5.44 -1.82 19.75
CA GLN A 192 5.25 -0.84 18.67
C GLN A 192 3.82 -0.29 18.60
N GLN A 193 2.81 -1.15 18.75
CA GLN A 193 1.40 -0.73 18.75
C GLN A 193 1.09 0.13 19.99
N GLU A 194 1.62 -0.23 21.15
CA GLU A 194 1.46 0.53 22.39
C GLU A 194 2.11 1.93 22.31
N LEU A 195 3.21 2.07 21.57
CA LEU A 195 3.82 3.37 21.24
C LEU A 195 2.96 4.24 20.30
N GLY A 196 1.89 3.69 19.71
CA GLY A 196 1.01 4.38 18.78
C GLY A 196 1.46 4.30 17.31
N ILE A 197 2.36 3.38 16.96
CA ILE A 197 2.74 3.13 15.57
C ILE A 197 1.62 2.37 14.86
N LEU A 198 1.10 2.94 13.78
CA LEU A 198 0.08 2.32 12.93
C LEU A 198 0.72 1.27 12.01
N GLY A 199 -0.08 0.39 11.42
CA GLY A 199 0.38 -0.55 10.39
C GLY A 199 -0.07 -1.98 10.58
N HIS A 200 -0.40 -2.39 11.80
CA HIS A 200 -0.94 -3.74 12.04
C HIS A 200 -2.18 -4.02 11.19
N GLY A 201 -2.25 -5.20 10.57
CA GLY A 201 -3.37 -5.60 9.71
C GLY A 201 -3.29 -5.03 8.29
N THR A 202 -2.16 -4.42 7.91
CA THR A 202 -1.91 -3.94 6.55
C THR A 202 -1.59 -5.11 5.62
N ASN A 203 -2.38 -5.25 4.56
CA ASN A 203 -2.25 -6.29 3.54
C ASN A 203 -1.83 -5.74 2.16
N PHE A 204 -1.45 -4.47 2.08
CA PHE A 204 -1.01 -3.79 0.86
C PHE A 204 0.46 -3.40 0.91
N THR A 205 1.00 -2.98 -0.24
CA THR A 205 2.42 -2.67 -0.40
C THR A 205 2.85 -1.38 0.33
N PRO A 206 4.16 -1.17 0.52
CA PRO A 206 4.71 0.10 0.98
C PRO A 206 4.29 1.31 0.13
N GLU A 207 4.20 1.16 -1.19
CA GLU A 207 3.76 2.23 -2.09
C GLU A 207 2.32 2.65 -1.78
N VAL A 208 1.44 1.67 -1.59
CA VAL A 208 0.04 1.92 -1.25
C VAL A 208 -0.08 2.49 0.16
N SER A 209 0.79 2.06 1.08
CA SER A 209 0.89 2.64 2.43
C SER A 209 1.22 4.14 2.36
N LEU A 210 2.17 4.53 1.51
CA LEU A 210 2.52 5.95 1.32
C LEU A 210 1.34 6.76 0.76
N VAL A 211 0.69 6.25 -0.29
CA VAL A 211 -0.45 6.92 -0.93
C VAL A 211 -1.62 7.04 0.05
N LYS A 212 -1.94 5.97 0.78
CA LYS A 212 -3.00 5.96 1.78
C LYS A 212 -2.70 6.93 2.92
N LEU A 213 -1.48 6.92 3.45
CA LEU A 213 -1.07 7.85 4.51
C LEU A 213 -1.25 9.31 4.04
N HIS A 214 -0.81 9.62 2.82
CA HIS A 214 -0.98 10.95 2.26
C HIS A 214 -2.45 11.34 2.11
N HIS A 215 -3.29 10.42 1.61
CA HIS A 215 -4.73 10.65 1.46
C HIS A 215 -5.38 10.95 2.81
N LEU A 216 -5.13 10.13 3.84
CA LEU A 216 -5.71 10.31 5.16
C LEU A 216 -5.23 11.61 5.83
N LEU A 217 -3.97 11.99 5.64
CA LEU A 217 -3.45 13.27 6.10
C LEU A 217 -4.08 14.46 5.34
N SER A 218 -4.37 14.31 4.04
CA SER A 218 -5.06 15.34 3.23
C SER A 218 -6.52 15.55 3.66
N LEU A 219 -7.13 14.52 4.27
CA LEU A 219 -8.42 14.64 4.94
C LEU A 219 -8.34 15.34 6.31
N GLY A 220 -7.13 15.67 6.77
CA GLY A 220 -6.89 16.30 8.08
C GLY A 220 -7.01 15.33 9.26
N LEU A 221 -7.06 14.02 9.02
CA LEU A 221 -7.23 13.02 10.08
C LEU A 221 -5.99 12.93 10.98
N LYS A 222 -6.22 12.80 12.28
CA LYS A 222 -5.16 12.72 13.31
C LYS A 222 -5.55 11.78 14.45
N GLY A 223 -4.57 11.36 15.24
CA GLY A 223 -4.79 10.52 16.43
C GLY A 223 -5.62 9.27 16.13
N ASN A 224 -6.73 9.10 16.87
CA ASN A 224 -7.59 7.93 16.71
C ASN A 224 -8.34 7.91 15.36
N GLU A 225 -8.64 9.06 14.75
CA GLU A 225 -9.38 9.10 13.49
C GLU A 225 -8.56 8.50 12.35
N ILE A 226 -7.27 8.86 12.26
CA ILE A 226 -6.38 8.28 11.26
C ILE A 226 -6.05 6.82 11.57
N ALA A 227 -5.96 6.44 12.85
CA ALA A 227 -5.77 5.04 13.25
C ALA A 227 -6.95 4.16 12.80
N SER A 228 -8.19 4.63 13.01
CA SER A 228 -9.39 3.94 12.53
C SER A 228 -9.44 3.89 11.01
N ALA A 229 -9.19 5.00 10.31
CA ALA A 229 -9.21 5.03 8.85
C ALA A 229 -8.07 4.22 8.20
N TRP A 230 -6.97 3.98 8.93
CA TRP A 230 -5.84 3.18 8.44
C TRP A 230 -6.23 1.72 8.18
N VAL A 231 -7.02 1.12 9.07
CA VAL A 231 -7.40 -0.30 8.98
C VAL A 231 -8.53 -0.55 7.98
N GLU A 232 -9.32 0.47 7.67
CA GLU A 232 -10.42 0.39 6.71
C GLU A 232 -9.93 0.02 5.31
N ASN A 233 -10.69 -0.79 4.59
CA ASN A 233 -10.42 -1.08 3.19
C ASN A 233 -11.14 -0.02 2.34
N LEU A 234 -10.45 1.00 1.83
CA LEU A 234 -11.08 2.19 1.22
C LEU A 234 -11.42 2.03 -0.27
N VAL A 235 -10.56 1.36 -1.03
CA VAL A 235 -10.71 1.18 -2.48
C VAL A 235 -10.41 -0.26 -2.93
N GLY A 236 -10.30 -1.19 -1.99
CA GLY A 236 -9.91 -2.58 -2.24
C GLY A 236 -8.47 -2.89 -1.85
N GLU A 237 -7.72 -1.92 -1.32
CA GLU A 237 -6.31 -2.09 -0.98
C GLU A 237 -6.08 -3.05 0.19
N ASN A 238 -7.01 -3.14 1.14
CA ASN A 238 -6.83 -3.92 2.36
C ASN A 238 -7.82 -5.11 2.45
N PRO A 239 -7.68 -6.15 1.60
CA PRO A 239 -8.56 -7.31 1.66
C PRO A 239 -8.36 -8.06 2.99
N SER A 240 -9.41 -8.71 3.49
CA SER A 240 -9.33 -9.50 4.74
C SER A 240 -8.50 -10.78 4.60
N SER A 241 -8.18 -11.19 3.38
CA SER A 241 -7.37 -12.36 3.04
C SER A 241 -6.50 -12.08 1.82
N ILE A 242 -5.25 -12.57 1.83
CA ILE A 242 -4.24 -12.39 0.78
C ILE A 242 -3.67 -13.71 0.30
#